data_AF-A0A5B8V2K9-F1
#
_entry.id   AF-A0A5B8V2K9-F1
#
_cell.length_a   1.000
_cell.length_b   1.000
_cell.length_c   1.000
_cell.angle_alpha   90.00
_cell.angle_beta   90.00
_cell.angle_gamma   90.00
#
_symmetry.space_group_name_H-M   'P 1'
#
loop_
_entity.id
_entity.type
_entity.pdbx_description
1 polymer ?
#
loop_
_entity_poly.entity_id
_entity_poly.type
_entity_poly.pdbx_seq_one_letter_code
_entity_poly.pdbx_strand_id
1 'polypeptide(L)'
;MAEQKNWLQRALNHKTWHQQHEESMTFGQRLADSVATGMGSWRFIIWQTIIVAIWMILNTIAWKYHWDLYPFILLNLVFSTQAAYAAPIIMMAQNRQNDRDRAQADADYRTNCEAKEEIEELQKRLNAIEVDKLDKILELLQDIKAK
;
A
#
# COMPACT_ATOMS: atom_id res chain seq x y z
N MET A 1 25.58 25.73 14.09
CA MET A 1 24.18 25.71 14.57
C MET A 1 23.14 26.07 13.50
N ALA A 2 23.39 27.04 12.61
CA ALA A 2 22.45 27.39 11.54
C ALA A 2 22.31 26.29 10.45
N GLU A 3 23.41 25.65 10.05
CA GLU A 3 23.37 24.53 9.08
C GLU A 3 22.65 23.29 9.64
N GLN A 4 22.75 23.07 10.96
CA GLN A 4 22.11 21.94 11.62
C GLN A 4 20.57 22.07 11.66
N LYS A 5 20.06 23.29 11.76
CA LYS A 5 18.62 23.57 11.63
C LYS A 5 18.13 23.39 10.19
N ASN A 6 18.97 23.70 9.20
CA ASN A 6 18.59 23.70 7.80
C ASN A 6 18.39 22.26 7.25
N TRP A 7 19.20 21.28 7.67
CA TRP A 7 18.99 19.88 7.28
C TRP A 7 17.75 19.26 7.96
N LEU A 8 17.47 19.62 9.21
CA LEU A 8 16.24 19.21 9.91
C LEU A 8 15.00 19.79 9.22
N GLN A 9 15.06 21.05 8.80
CA GLN A 9 13.97 21.67 8.04
C GLN A 9 13.78 21.01 6.66
N ARG A 10 14.85 20.59 5.98
CA ARG A 10 14.72 19.83 4.71
C ARG A 10 14.17 18.42 4.92
N ALA A 11 14.57 17.73 5.98
CA ALA A 11 14.08 16.38 6.31
C ALA A 11 12.59 16.38 6.71
N LEU A 12 12.14 17.41 7.44
CA LEU A 12 10.75 17.57 7.87
C LEU A 12 9.82 18.10 6.76
N ASN A 13 10.36 18.75 5.74
CA ASN A 13 9.59 19.36 4.66
C ASN A 13 9.53 18.50 3.39
N HIS A 14 10.00 17.25 3.46
CA HIS A 14 9.69 16.26 2.44
C HIS A 14 8.21 15.88 2.63
N LYS A 15 7.35 16.33 1.71
CA LYS A 15 6.03 15.70 1.56
C LYS A 15 6.32 14.27 1.13
N THR A 16 5.92 13.29 1.94
CA THR A 16 5.92 11.89 1.52
C THR A 16 5.05 11.78 0.26
N TRP A 17 5.35 10.83 -0.64
CA TRP A 17 4.52 10.55 -1.81
C TRP A 17 3.03 10.37 -1.45
N HIS A 18 2.75 9.98 -0.21
CA HIS A 18 1.43 9.63 0.31
C HIS A 18 0.60 10.91 0.44
N GLN A 19 1.21 11.96 1.00
CA GLN A 19 0.58 13.26 1.17
C GLN A 19 0.32 13.95 -0.17
N GLN A 20 1.23 13.79 -1.14
CA GLN A 20 1.06 14.35 -2.48
C GLN A 20 -0.03 13.63 -3.30
N HIS A 21 -0.22 12.32 -3.09
CA HIS A 21 -1.30 11.56 -3.71
C HIS A 21 -2.68 11.82 -3.08
N GLU A 22 -2.76 12.04 -1.77
CA GLU A 22 -4.03 12.29 -1.07
C GLU A 22 -4.66 13.64 -1.46
N GLU A 23 -3.84 14.68 -1.64
CA GLU A 23 -4.30 16.03 -1.98
C GLU A 23 -4.86 16.16 -3.42
N SER A 24 -4.57 15.21 -4.31
CA SER A 24 -5.04 15.21 -5.70
C SER A 24 -6.32 14.39 -5.94
N MET A 25 -6.91 13.83 -4.88
CA MET A 25 -8.07 12.94 -5.04
C MET A 25 -9.37 13.70 -5.35
N THR A 26 -9.95 13.39 -6.50
CA THR A 26 -11.29 13.87 -6.88
C THR A 26 -12.38 13.23 -6.01
N PHE A 27 -13.55 13.87 -5.93
CA PHE A 27 -14.69 13.38 -5.13
C PHE A 27 -15.08 11.93 -5.44
N GLY A 28 -15.04 11.54 -6.73
CA GLY A 28 -15.29 10.16 -7.15
C GLY A 28 -14.26 9.16 -6.62
N GLN A 29 -12.98 9.55 -6.53
CA GLN A 29 -11.91 8.70 -6.00
C GLN A 29 -12.03 8.49 -4.48
N ARG A 30 -12.53 9.50 -3.75
CA ARG A 30 -12.84 9.39 -2.32
C ARG A 30 -14.04 8.48 -2.05
N LEU A 31 -15.09 8.59 -2.87
CA LEU A 31 -16.26 7.72 -2.78
C LEU A 31 -15.87 6.26 -3.07
N ALA A 32 -15.08 6.02 -4.12
CA ALA A 32 -14.59 4.70 -4.48
C ALA A 32 -13.75 4.05 -3.35
N ASP A 33 -12.85 4.81 -2.70
CA ASP A 33 -12.07 4.30 -1.56
C ASP A 33 -12.94 3.94 -0.37
N SER A 34 -13.94 4.78 -0.06
CA SER A 34 -14.86 4.51 1.04
C SER A 34 -15.73 3.29 0.74
N VAL A 35 -16.17 3.11 -0.51
CA VAL A 35 -16.96 1.94 -0.93
C VAL A 35 -16.11 0.68 -0.93
N ALA A 36 -14.87 0.73 -1.43
CA ALA A 36 -13.96 -0.43 -1.42
C ALA A 36 -13.64 -0.89 0.01
N THR A 37 -13.38 0.07 0.91
CA THR A 37 -13.10 -0.22 2.33
C THR A 37 -14.35 -0.74 3.05
N GLY A 38 -15.53 -0.23 2.70
CA GLY A 38 -16.81 -0.68 3.25
C GLY A 38 -17.21 -2.09 2.77
N MET A 39 -17.05 -2.37 1.48
CA MET A 39 -17.44 -3.64 0.85
C MET A 39 -16.55 -4.81 1.31
N GLY A 40 -15.30 -4.53 1.68
CA GLY A 40 -14.38 -5.51 2.27
C GLY A 40 -14.59 -5.79 3.77
N SER A 41 -15.52 -5.11 4.44
CA SER A 41 -15.74 -5.29 5.88
C SER A 41 -16.64 -6.48 6.19
N TRP A 42 -16.23 -7.33 7.14
CA TRP A 42 -17.06 -8.41 7.69
C TRP A 42 -18.43 -7.93 8.20
N ARG A 43 -18.52 -6.67 8.65
CA ARG A 43 -19.78 -6.07 9.12
C ARG A 43 -20.78 -5.86 7.97
N PHE A 44 -20.31 -5.55 6.77
CA PHE A 44 -21.17 -5.34 5.60
C PHE A 44 -21.83 -6.65 5.16
N ILE A 45 -21.06 -7.74 5.12
CA ILE A 45 -21.56 -9.07 4.74
C ILE A 45 -22.66 -9.51 5.70
N ILE A 46 -22.45 -9.37 7.02
CA ILE A 46 -23.44 -9.75 8.04
C ILE A 46 -24.75 -8.97 7.86
N TRP A 47 -24.68 -7.64 7.71
CA TRP A 47 -25.86 -6.81 7.48
C TRP A 47 -26.60 -7.16 6.20
N GLN A 48 -25.87 -7.37 5.09
CA GLN A 48 -26.44 -7.79 3.80
C GLN A 48 -27.19 -9.12 3.94
N THR A 49 -26.59 -10.12 4.60
CA THR A 49 -27.22 -11.43 4.82
C THR A 49 -28.49 -11.31 5.67
N ILE A 50 -28.48 -10.49 6.73
CA ILE A 50 -29.66 -10.26 7.58
C ILE A 50 -30.81 -9.63 6.77
N ILE A 51 -30.52 -8.60 5.97
CA ILE A 51 -31.53 -7.93 5.14
C ILE A 51 -32.18 -8.91 4.17
N VAL A 52 -31.38 -9.74 3.51
CA VAL A 52 -31.84 -10.74 2.54
C VAL A 52 -32.68 -11.82 3.23
N ALA A 53 -32.24 -12.30 4.40
CA ALA A 53 -32.99 -13.26 5.19
C ALA A 53 -34.34 -12.70 5.65
N ILE A 54 -34.38 -11.44 6.12
CA ILE A 54 -35.63 -10.76 6.49
C ILE A 54 -36.55 -10.62 5.28
N TRP A 55 -36.02 -10.24 4.12
CA TRP A 55 -36.80 -10.10 2.88
C TRP A 55 -37.42 -11.43 2.45
N MET A 56 -36.66 -12.53 2.51
CA MET A 56 -37.16 -13.88 2.22
C MET A 56 -38.26 -14.30 3.20
N ILE A 57 -38.06 -14.07 4.50
CA ILE A 57 -39.04 -14.42 5.55
C ILE A 57 -40.33 -13.63 5.38
N LEU A 58 -40.25 -12.31 5.16
CA LEU A 58 -41.41 -11.45 4.93
C LEU A 58 -42.20 -11.87 3.68
N ASN A 59 -41.52 -12.17 2.57
CA ASN A 59 -42.20 -12.65 1.35
C ASN A 59 -42.85 -14.02 1.53
N THR A 60 -42.23 -14.92 2.29
CA THR A 60 -42.78 -16.26 2.55
C THR A 60 -44.00 -16.22 3.49
N ILE A 61 -44.01 -15.33 4.49
CA ILE A 61 -45.12 -15.17 5.44
C ILE A 61 -46.28 -14.35 4.81
N ALA A 62 -45.99 -13.45 3.87
CA ALA A 62 -46.98 -12.66 3.14
C ALA A 62 -47.74 -13.48 2.07
N TRP A 63 -48.34 -14.61 2.48
CA TRP A 63 -49.05 -15.58 1.63
C TRP A 63 -50.23 -14.96 0.84
N LYS A 64 -50.77 -13.82 1.26
CA LYS A 64 -51.91 -13.18 0.57
C LYS A 64 -51.51 -12.26 -0.59
N TYR A 65 -50.28 -11.74 -0.62
CA TYR A 65 -49.90 -10.69 -1.59
C TYR A 65 -48.77 -11.10 -2.54
N HIS A 66 -48.25 -12.34 -2.47
CA HIS A 66 -47.28 -12.97 -3.39
C HIS A 66 -46.46 -11.98 -4.24
N TRP A 67 -45.77 -11.05 -3.58
CA TRP A 67 -45.08 -9.96 -4.27
C TRP A 67 -43.86 -10.48 -5.04
N ASP A 68 -43.31 -11.62 -4.60
CA ASP A 68 -42.25 -12.35 -5.28
C ASP A 68 -42.52 -13.87 -5.16
N LEU A 69 -43.08 -14.49 -6.21
CA LEU A 69 -43.33 -15.94 -6.25
C LEU A 69 -42.00 -16.71 -6.26
N TYR A 70 -41.97 -17.88 -5.61
CA TYR A 70 -40.85 -18.82 -5.71
C TYR A 70 -40.50 -19.08 -7.19
N PRO A 71 -39.28 -18.78 -7.68
CA PRO A 71 -37.99 -18.73 -6.99
C PRO A 71 -37.38 -17.31 -6.80
N PHE A 72 -38.15 -16.33 -6.32
CA PHE A 72 -37.70 -14.96 -6.00
C PHE A 72 -37.03 -14.22 -7.17
N ILE A 73 -37.77 -14.02 -8.26
CA ILE A 73 -37.24 -13.44 -9.51
C ILE A 73 -36.76 -11.99 -9.32
N LEU A 74 -37.45 -11.21 -8.49
CA LEU A 74 -37.08 -9.81 -8.25
C LEU A 74 -35.79 -9.71 -7.44
N LEU A 75 -35.67 -10.55 -6.39
CA LEU A 75 -34.45 -10.62 -5.60
C LEU A 75 -33.26 -11.04 -6.48
N ASN A 76 -33.45 -12.03 -7.35
CA ASN A 76 -32.42 -12.47 -8.28
C ASN A 76 -32.00 -11.35 -9.26
N LEU A 77 -32.96 -10.60 -9.79
CA LEU A 77 -32.70 -9.46 -10.68
C LEU A 77 -31.88 -8.36 -9.99
N VAL A 78 -32.25 -8.01 -8.76
CA VAL A 78 -31.57 -6.99 -7.95
C VAL A 78 -30.13 -7.43 -7.66
N PHE A 79 -29.92 -8.68 -7.24
CA PHE A 79 -28.59 -9.22 -7.00
C PHE A 79 -27.71 -9.27 -8.26
N SER A 80 -28.29 -9.65 -9.39
CA SER A 80 -27.58 -9.69 -10.67
C SER A 80 -27.12 -8.28 -11.08
N THR A 81 -28.00 -7.29 -10.91
CA THR A 81 -27.67 -5.89 -11.17
C THR A 81 -26.63 -5.38 -10.17
N GLN A 82 -26.76 -5.71 -8.89
CA GLN A 82 -25.79 -5.35 -7.84
C GLN A 82 -24.39 -5.90 -8.17
N ALA A 83 -24.28 -7.16 -8.60
CA ALA A 83 -23.02 -7.76 -9.02
C ALA A 83 -22.44 -7.07 -10.26
N ALA A 84 -23.29 -6.71 -11.24
CA ALA A 84 -22.87 -5.99 -12.44
C ALA A 84 -22.27 -4.61 -12.13
N TYR A 85 -22.80 -3.88 -11.15
CA TYR A 85 -22.21 -2.61 -10.68
C TYR A 85 -21.00 -2.81 -9.76
N ALA A 86 -20.93 -3.92 -9.02
CA ALA A 86 -19.80 -4.22 -8.15
C ALA A 86 -18.51 -4.45 -8.96
N ALA A 87 -18.57 -5.20 -10.07
CA ALA A 87 -17.41 -5.54 -10.90
C ALA A 87 -16.56 -4.33 -11.33
N PRO A 88 -17.12 -3.27 -11.96
CA PRO A 88 -16.33 -2.09 -12.34
C PRO A 88 -15.82 -1.29 -11.13
N ILE A 89 -16.57 -1.23 -10.03
CA ILE A 89 -16.11 -0.56 -8.80
C ILE A 89 -14.90 -1.29 -8.22
N ILE A 90 -14.96 -2.62 -8.16
CA ILE A 90 -13.85 -3.47 -7.72
C ILE A 90 -12.65 -3.29 -8.66
N MET A 91 -12.87 -3.24 -9.97
CA MET A 91 -11.79 -3.03 -10.95
C MET A 91 -11.13 -1.64 -10.79
N MET A 92 -11.91 -0.59 -10.52
CA MET A 92 -11.38 0.75 -10.23
C MET A 92 -10.58 0.77 -8.93
N ALA A 93 -11.08 0.11 -7.88
CA ALA A 93 -10.36 -0.02 -6.61
C ALA A 93 -9.05 -0.80 -6.79
N GLN A 94 -9.08 -1.88 -7.58
CA GLN A 94 -7.89 -2.68 -7.89
C GLN A 94 -6.86 -1.90 -8.71
N ASN A 95 -7.29 -1.16 -9.75
CA ASN A 95 -6.37 -0.36 -10.55
C ASN A 95 -5.65 0.68 -9.68
N ARG A 96 -6.38 1.29 -8.73
CA ARG A 96 -5.78 2.24 -7.77
C ARG A 96 -4.83 1.57 -6.79
N GLN A 97 -5.15 0.38 -6.30
CA GLN A 97 -4.23 -0.36 -5.44
C GLN A 97 -2.94 -0.70 -6.20
N ASN A 98 -3.06 -1.15 -7.45
CA ASN A 98 -1.91 -1.44 -8.31
C ASN A 98 -1.05 -0.19 -8.58
N ASP A 99 -1.68 0.98 -8.79
CA ASP A 99 -0.97 2.25 -8.99
C ASP A 99 -0.15 2.64 -7.74
N ARG A 100 -0.74 2.47 -6.54
CA ARG A 100 -0.04 2.69 -5.26
C ARG A 100 1.11 1.71 -5.08
N ASP A 101 0.88 0.43 -5.31
CA ASP A 101 1.88 -0.63 -5.17
C ASP A 101 3.06 -0.40 -6.13
N ARG A 102 2.78 0.07 -7.35
CA ARG A 102 3.81 0.44 -8.33
C ARG A 102 4.63 1.64 -7.87
N ALA A 103 3.98 2.71 -7.40
CA ALA A 103 4.68 3.88 -6.89
C ALA A 103 5.57 3.52 -5.69
N GLN A 104 5.08 2.68 -4.78
CA GLN A 104 5.85 2.15 -3.65
C GLN A 104 7.08 1.37 -4.13
N ALA A 105 6.89 0.42 -5.05
CA ALA A 105 7.97 -0.39 -5.61
C ALA A 105 9.04 0.49 -6.30
N ASP A 106 8.63 1.56 -6.99
CA ASP A 106 9.55 2.45 -7.69
C ASP A 106 10.48 3.22 -6.73
N ALA A 107 10.01 3.75 -5.58
CA ALA A 107 10.98 4.36 -4.65
C ALA A 107 11.69 3.36 -3.74
N ASP A 108 11.12 2.18 -3.46
CA ASP A 108 11.87 1.10 -2.82
C ASP A 108 13.05 0.70 -3.72
N TYR A 109 12.83 0.61 -5.04
CA TYR A 109 13.89 0.37 -6.02
C TYR A 109 14.96 1.46 -5.99
N ARG A 110 14.58 2.74 -6.02
CA ARG A 110 15.53 3.87 -5.95
C ARG A 110 16.35 3.86 -4.67
N THR A 111 15.70 3.64 -3.52
CA THR A 111 16.37 3.55 -2.22
C THR A 111 17.37 2.39 -2.20
N ASN A 112 17.01 1.24 -2.78
CA ASN A 112 17.92 0.10 -2.88
C ASN A 112 19.13 0.38 -3.79
N CYS A 113 18.95 1.11 -4.88
CA CYS A 113 20.06 1.55 -5.74
C CYS A 113 21.01 2.48 -4.98
N GLU A 114 20.48 3.50 -4.30
CA GLU A 114 21.28 4.44 -3.50
C GLU A 114 22.02 3.71 -2.37
N ALA A 115 21.34 2.81 -1.66
CA ALA A 115 21.96 2.00 -0.61
C ALA A 115 23.07 1.08 -1.16
N LYS A 116 22.89 0.52 -2.37
CA LYS A 116 23.93 -0.28 -3.02
C LYS A 116 25.18 0.54 -3.31
N GLU A 117 25.01 1.75 -3.86
CA GLU A 117 26.14 2.66 -4.13
C GLU A 117 26.87 3.04 -2.84
N GLU A 118 26.14 3.35 -1.76
CA GLU A 118 26.72 3.66 -0.45
C GLU A 118 27.50 2.46 0.12
N ILE A 119 26.97 1.24 0.00
CA ILE A 119 27.67 0.01 0.41
C ILE A 119 28.96 -0.20 -0.39
N GLU A 120 28.93 -0.01 -1.72
CA GLU A 120 30.13 -0.12 -2.55
C GLU A 120 31.19 0.92 -2.16
N GLU A 121 30.78 2.13 -1.81
CA GLU A 121 31.68 3.17 -1.32
C GLU A 121 32.28 2.80 0.05
N LEU A 122 31.46 2.31 0.98
CA LEU A 122 31.91 1.84 2.28
C LEU A 122 32.90 0.67 2.15
N GLN A 123 32.66 -0.28 1.25
CA GLN A 123 33.58 -1.37 0.96
C GLN A 123 34.93 -0.86 0.43
N LYS A 124 34.93 0.11 -0.50
CA LYS A 124 36.17 0.73 -1.00
C LYS A 124 36.96 1.39 0.13
N ARG A 125 36.28 2.15 1.00
CA ARG A 125 36.91 2.80 2.17
C ARG A 125 37.46 1.79 3.15
N LEU A 126 36.74 0.69 3.42
CA LEU A 126 37.18 -0.37 4.31
C LEU A 126 38.43 -1.07 3.78
N ASN A 127 38.44 -1.43 2.50
CA ASN A 127 39.61 -2.04 1.85
C ASN A 127 40.83 -1.11 1.88
N ALA A 128 40.63 0.20 1.67
CA ALA A 128 41.72 1.17 1.75
C ALA A 128 42.33 1.24 3.17
N ILE A 129 41.49 1.22 4.21
CA ILE A 129 41.94 1.18 5.60
C ILE A 129 42.67 -0.15 5.89
N GLU A 130 42.18 -1.27 5.36
CA GLU A 130 42.80 -2.58 5.54
C GLU A 130 44.22 -2.62 4.96
N VAL A 131 44.42 -2.09 3.74
CA VAL A 131 45.75 -1.96 3.11
C VAL A 131 46.67 -1.04 3.91
N ASP A 132 46.22 0.15 4.31
CA ASP A 132 47.02 1.10 5.13
C ASP A 132 47.48 0.48 6.46
N LYS A 133 46.60 -0.31 7.11
CA LYS A 133 46.98 -1.04 8.33
C LYS A 133 47.97 -2.15 8.06
N LEU A 134 47.85 -2.87 6.93
CA LEU A 134 48.78 -3.92 6.54
C LEU A 134 50.19 -3.36 6.31
N ASP A 135 50.28 -2.23 5.59
CA ASP A 135 51.55 -1.55 5.30
C ASP A 135 52.24 -1.09 6.59
N LYS A 136 51.50 -0.48 7.52
CA LYS A 136 52.04 -0.09 8.84
C LYS A 136 52.54 -1.27 9.65
N ILE A 137 51.85 -2.41 9.63
CA ILE A 137 52.30 -3.62 10.32
C ILE A 137 53.61 -4.14 9.70
N LEU A 138 53.71 -4.17 8.37
CA LEU A 138 54.92 -4.60 7.67
C LEU A 138 56.12 -3.69 7.97
N GLU A 139 55.90 -2.37 7.98
CA GLU A 139 56.92 -1.38 8.34
C GLU A 139 57.44 -1.60 9.77
N LEU A 140 56.55 -1.77 10.75
CA LEU A 140 56.92 -2.06 12.14
C LEU A 140 57.71 -3.37 12.28
N LEU A 141 57.35 -4.41 11.52
CA LEU A 141 58.07 -5.68 11.53
C LEU A 141 59.47 -5.56 10.92
N GLN A 142 59.64 -4.75 9.87
CA GLN A 142 60.95 -4.48 9.27
C GLN A 142 61.86 -3.70 10.23
N ASP A 143 61.32 -2.69 10.92
CA ASP A 143 62.07 -1.89 11.90
C ASP A 143 62.57 -2.74 13.08
N ILE A 144 61.72 -3.65 13.60
CA ILE A 144 62.11 -4.61 14.64
C ILE A 144 63.22 -5.55 14.15
N LYS A 145 63.18 -6.01 12.90
CA LYS A 145 64.20 -6.91 12.34
C LYS A 145 65.53 -6.20 12.06
N ALA A 146 65.50 -4.89 11.79
CA ALA A 146 66.68 -4.10 11.49
C ALA A 146 67.49 -3.69 12.74
N LYS A 147 66.93 -3.94 13.94
CA LYS A 147 67.51 -3.62 15.24
C LYS A 147 68.07 -4.86 15.94
#